data_AF-H2D735-F1
#
_entry.id   AF-H2D735-F1
#
_cell.length_a   1.000
_cell.length_b   1.000
_cell.length_c   1.000
_cell.angle_alpha   90.00
_cell.angle_beta   90.00
_cell.angle_gamma   90.00
#
_symmetry.space_group_name_H-M   'P 1'
#
loop_
_entity.id
_entity.type
_entity.pdbx_description
1 polymer ?
#
loop_
_entity_poly.entity_id
_entity_poly.type
_entity_poly.pdbx_seq_one_letter_code
_entity_poly.pdbx_strand_id
1 'polypeptide(L)'
;MKKVLDSNPEIDIECGALSETYLETPIEDIELSVRTYNCLKRAGKNTLGDISSMTIDELKNIKGINESSIIEVESLLKQRGLSLLID
;
A
#
# COMPACT_ATOMS: atom_id res chain seq x y z
N MET A 1 -23.33 -25.08 1.87
CA MET A 1 -22.84 -24.28 3.00
C MET A 1 -21.58 -23.57 2.55
N LYS A 2 -21.58 -22.23 2.63
CA LYS A 2 -20.51 -21.25 2.31
C LYS A 2 -19.58 -21.56 1.14
N LYS A 3 -19.90 -20.91 0.02
CA LYS A 3 -18.99 -20.62 -1.10
C LYS A 3 -17.94 -19.64 -0.58
N VAL A 4 -16.73 -20.11 -0.29
CA VAL A 4 -15.57 -19.24 -0.07
C VAL A 4 -15.00 -18.86 -1.44
N LEU A 5 -15.53 -17.75 -1.98
CA LEU A 5 -14.65 -16.69 -2.50
C LEU A 5 -13.79 -16.26 -1.28
N ASP A 6 -12.49 -16.03 -1.40
CA ASP A 6 -11.94 -15.09 -2.35
C ASP A 6 -11.00 -15.73 -3.37
N SER A 7 -11.35 -15.47 -4.62
CA SER A 7 -10.45 -15.43 -5.75
C SER A 7 -9.17 -14.73 -5.31
N ASN A 8 -8.04 -15.43 -5.27
CA ASN A 8 -6.77 -14.78 -5.44
C ASN A 8 -6.76 -14.39 -6.92
N PRO A 9 -6.99 -13.11 -7.30
CA PRO A 9 -6.89 -12.76 -8.71
C PRO A 9 -5.48 -13.11 -9.14
N GLU A 10 -5.38 -13.94 -10.17
CA GLU A 10 -4.15 -14.09 -10.93
C GLU A 10 -3.68 -12.67 -11.24
N ILE A 11 -2.56 -12.24 -10.64
CA ILE A 11 -1.99 -10.93 -10.92
C ILE A 11 -1.36 -11.08 -12.29
N ASP A 12 -2.15 -10.75 -13.30
CA ASP A 12 -1.70 -10.53 -14.66
C ASP A 12 -0.69 -9.37 -14.61
N ILE A 13 0.60 -9.70 -14.57
CA ILE A 13 1.67 -8.70 -14.63
C ILE A 13 1.67 -8.15 -16.07
N GLU A 14 0.82 -7.17 -16.33
CA GLU A 14 0.99 -6.24 -17.43
C GLU A 14 1.67 -4.98 -16.88
N CYS A 15 2.98 -4.93 -17.13
CA CYS A 15 3.84 -3.83 -16.78
C CYS A 15 3.47 -2.60 -17.63
N GLY A 16 2.79 -1.62 -17.04
CA GLY A 16 2.74 -0.25 -17.56
C GLY A 16 1.34 0.34 -17.72
N ALA A 17 1.14 1.50 -17.09
CA ALA A 17 0.08 2.47 -17.36
C ALA A 17 -1.31 2.25 -16.70
N LEU A 18 -1.35 1.93 -15.41
CA LEU A 18 -2.53 2.19 -14.57
C LEU A 18 -2.11 2.93 -13.30
N SER A 19 -1.60 4.17 -13.41
CA SER A 19 -1.14 4.92 -12.23
C SER A 19 -2.23 5.80 -11.61
N GLU A 20 -3.00 6.55 -12.41
CA GLU A 20 -3.82 7.65 -11.87
C GLU A 20 -4.98 7.17 -10.97
N THR A 21 -5.69 6.12 -11.39
CA THR A 21 -6.94 5.68 -10.73
C THR A 21 -6.69 5.08 -9.34
N TYR A 22 -5.51 4.48 -9.12
CA TYR A 22 -5.20 3.87 -7.83
C TYR A 22 -4.68 4.87 -6.80
N LEU A 23 -4.17 6.04 -7.22
CA LEU A 23 -3.66 7.05 -6.28
C LEU A 23 -4.77 7.60 -5.39
N GLU A 24 -5.99 7.71 -5.91
CA GLU A 24 -7.16 8.20 -5.18
C GLU A 24 -7.79 7.14 -4.27
N THR A 25 -7.33 5.89 -4.33
CA THR A 25 -7.87 4.81 -3.49
C THR A 25 -7.51 5.07 -2.02
N PRO A 26 -8.50 5.10 -1.11
CA PRO A 26 -8.25 5.31 0.30
C PRO A 26 -7.59 4.08 0.92
N ILE A 27 -6.74 4.31 1.94
CA ILE A 27 -6.09 3.22 2.69
C ILE A 27 -7.05 2.31 3.45
N GLU A 28 -8.32 2.72 3.56
CA GLU A 28 -9.42 1.96 4.17
C GLU A 28 -9.95 0.85 3.26
N ASP A 29 -9.84 1.02 1.94
CA ASP A 29 -10.27 0.03 0.95
C ASP A 29 -9.17 -1.01 0.67
N ILE A 30 -8.12 -1.01 1.50
CA ILE A 30 -6.92 -1.81 1.31
C ILE A 30 -6.65 -2.63 2.56
N GLU A 31 -6.29 -3.88 2.35
CA GLU A 31 -5.91 -4.80 3.42
C GLU A 31 -4.49 -4.50 3.93
N LEU A 32 -4.39 -3.53 4.83
CA LEU A 32 -3.20 -3.27 5.64
C LEU A 32 -3.39 -3.87 7.04
N SER A 33 -2.29 -4.28 7.66
CA SER A 33 -2.30 -4.58 9.08
C SER A 33 -2.78 -3.35 9.87
N VAL A 34 -3.57 -3.61 10.91
CA VAL A 34 -4.11 -2.56 11.80
C VAL A 34 -3.01 -1.61 12.30
N ARG A 35 -1.80 -2.12 12.51
CA ARG A 35 -0.65 -1.32 12.92
C ARG A 35 -0.21 -0.36 11.81
N THR A 36 0.07 -0.87 10.62
CA THR A 36 0.54 -0.10 9.47
C THR A 36 -0.49 0.95 9.07
N TYR A 37 -1.77 0.57 8.99
CA TYR A 37 -2.89 1.48 8.77
C TYR A 37 -2.91 2.63 9.80
N ASN A 38 -2.85 2.31 11.09
CA ASN A 38 -2.89 3.33 12.14
C ASN A 38 -1.67 4.24 12.13
N CYS A 39 -0.48 3.72 11.79
CA CYS A 39 0.73 4.53 11.65
C CYS A 39 0.61 5.52 10.49
N LEU A 40 0.15 5.06 9.32
CA LEU A 40 -0.04 5.90 8.13
C LEU A 40 -1.14 6.94 8.34
N LYS A 41 -2.28 6.54 8.91
CA LYS A 41 -3.38 7.46 9.23
C LYS A 41 -2.98 8.55 10.23
N ARG A 42 -2.16 8.21 11.23
CA ARG A 42 -1.62 9.20 12.18
C ARG A 42 -0.55 10.12 11.56
N ALA A 43 0.14 9.65 10.52
CA ALA A 43 1.04 10.46 9.71
C ALA A 43 0.27 11.34 8.68
N GLY A 44 -1.07 11.26 8.64
CA GLY A 44 -1.90 12.03 7.71
C GLY A 44 -1.96 11.46 6.30
N LYS A 45 -1.51 10.21 6.10
CA LYS A 45 -1.49 9.52 4.81
C LYS A 45 -2.77 8.71 4.70
N ASN A 46 -3.69 9.13 3.84
CA ASN A 46 -5.04 8.55 3.75
C ASN A 46 -5.29 7.85 2.42
N THR A 47 -4.44 8.05 1.43
CA THR A 47 -4.58 7.48 0.09
C THR A 47 -3.34 6.69 -0.33
N LEU A 48 -3.47 5.85 -1.34
CA LEU A 48 -2.33 5.18 -1.97
C LEU A 48 -1.36 6.18 -2.60
N GLY A 49 -1.88 7.27 -3.18
CA GLY A 49 -1.05 8.34 -3.72
C GLY A 49 -0.15 8.96 -2.67
N ASP A 50 -0.70 9.22 -1.48
CA ASP A 50 0.05 9.75 -0.34
C ASP A 50 1.21 8.84 0.08
N ILE A 51 1.02 7.52 0.00
CA ILE A 51 2.03 6.51 0.39
C ILE A 51 3.06 6.31 -0.73
N SER A 52 2.61 6.19 -1.98
CA SER A 52 3.50 6.03 -3.15
C SER A 52 4.45 7.22 -3.32
N SER A 53 4.01 8.40 -2.89
CA SER A 53 4.81 9.63 -2.90
C SER A 53 5.81 9.72 -1.73
N MET A 54 5.86 8.71 -0.85
CA MET A 54 6.82 8.65 0.25
C MET A 54 8.06 7.85 -0.13
N THR A 55 9.15 8.16 0.56
CA THR A 55 10.38 7.38 0.46
C THR A 55 10.48 6.37 1.60
N ILE A 56 11.38 5.40 1.43
CA ILE A 56 11.65 4.39 2.47
C ILE A 56 12.13 5.07 3.77
N ASP A 57 12.93 6.13 3.66
CA ASP A 57 13.42 6.89 4.80
C ASP A 57 12.30 7.66 5.51
N GLU A 58 11.35 8.24 4.76
CA GLU A 58 10.17 8.88 5.37
C GLU A 58 9.30 7.86 6.11
N LEU A 59 9.09 6.67 5.55
CA LEU A 59 8.36 5.59 6.23
C LEU A 59 9.06 5.15 7.52
N LYS A 60 10.39 5.02 7.50
CA LYS A 60 11.20 4.71 8.69
C LYS A 60 11.10 5.79 9.77
N ASN A 61 10.89 7.05 9.37
CA ASN A 61 10.72 8.17 10.30
C ASN A 61 9.33 8.21 10.97
N ILE A 62 8.32 7.50 10.44
CA ILE A 62 7.01 7.42 11.07
C ILE A 62 7.10 6.63 12.38
N LYS A 63 6.69 7.26 13.48
CA LYS A 63 6.65 6.63 14.81
C LYS A 63 5.78 5.37 14.79
N GLY A 64 6.42 4.23 15.03
CA GLY A 64 5.76 2.93 15.16
C GLY A 64 5.81 2.06 13.89
N ILE A 65 6.30 2.58 12.78
CA ILE A 65 6.68 1.77 11.61
C ILE A 65 7.92 0.94 11.95
N ASN A 66 7.93 -0.29 11.46
CA ASN A 66 9.05 -1.22 11.53
C ASN A 66 9.29 -1.82 10.13
N GLU A 67 10.37 -2.59 9.98
CA GLU A 67 10.75 -3.19 8.70
C GLU A 67 9.63 -4.06 8.10
N SER A 68 8.89 -4.80 8.93
CA SER A 68 7.73 -5.58 8.49
C SER A 68 6.61 -4.72 7.91
N SER A 69 6.29 -3.57 8.54
CA SER A 69 5.31 -2.63 8.00
C SER A 69 5.76 -2.00 6.68
N ILE A 70 7.07 -1.78 6.49
CA ILE A 70 7.61 -1.24 5.22
C ILE A 70 7.45 -2.26 4.09
N ILE A 71 7.84 -3.52 4.34
CA ILE A 71 7.70 -4.62 3.38
C ILE A 71 6.23 -4.83 3.01
N GLU A 72 5.32 -4.73 3.99
CA GLU A 72 3.88 -4.81 3.76
C GLU A 72 3.40 -3.73 2.78
N VAL A 73 3.77 -2.46 3.02
CA VAL A 73 3.43 -1.34 2.15
C VAL A 73 4.02 -1.53 0.75
N GLU A 74 5.28 -1.93 0.65
CA GLU A 74 5.96 -2.14 -0.65
C GLU A 74 5.30 -3.26 -1.46
N SER A 75 5.00 -4.38 -0.81
CA SER A 75 4.30 -5.52 -1.43
C SER A 75 2.92 -5.11 -1.95
N LEU A 76 2.20 -4.32 -1.17
CA LEU A 76 0.86 -3.84 -1.49
C LEU A 76 0.83 -2.84 -2.65
N LEU A 77 1.81 -1.94 -2.70
CA LEU A 77 2.04 -1.05 -3.84
C LEU A 77 2.35 -1.87 -5.09
N LYS A 78 3.29 -2.82 -4.96
CA LYS A 78 3.72 -3.68 -6.07
C LYS A 78 2.59 -4.54 -6.63
N GLN A 79 1.70 -5.06 -5.79
CA GLN A 79 0.50 -5.80 -6.21
C GLN A 79 -0.45 -4.94 -7.06
N ARG A 80 -0.43 -3.62 -6.88
CA ARG A 80 -1.25 -2.66 -7.62
C ARG A 80 -0.48 -1.96 -8.75
N GLY A 81 0.73 -2.43 -9.07
CA GLY A 81 1.59 -1.83 -10.09
C GLY A 81 2.19 -0.47 -9.69
N LEU A 82 2.17 -0.14 -8.39
CA LEU A 82 2.78 1.05 -7.82
C LEU A 82 4.12 0.71 -7.16
N SER A 83 4.93 1.73 -6.89
CA SER A 83 6.19 1.63 -6.16
C SER A 83 6.36 2.81 -5.23
N LEU A 84 7.21 2.65 -4.20
CA LEU A 84 7.66 3.77 -3.38
C LEU A 84 8.56 4.70 -4.20
N LEU A 85 8.65 5.96 -3.77
CA LEU A 85 9.60 6.89 -4.35
C LEU A 85 11.03 6.43 -4.02
N ILE A 86 11.85 6.32 -5.06
CA ILE A 86 13.27 6.02 -4.93
C ILE A 86 14.00 7.37 -4.86
N ASP A 87 14.70 7.62 -3.76
CA ASP A 87 15.62 8.75 -3.60
C ASP A 87 16.91 8.59 -4.41
#